data_AF-A0AAW0GCN0-F1
#
_entry.id   AF-A0AAW0GCN0-F1
#
_cell.length_a   1.000
_cell.length_b   1.000
_cell.length_c   1.000
_cell.angle_alpha   90.00
_cell.angle_beta   90.00
_cell.angle_gamma   90.00
#
_symmetry.space_group_name_H-M   'P 1'
#
loop_
_entity.id
_entity.type
_entity.pdbx_description
1 polymer ?
#
loop_
_entity_poly.entity_id
_entity_poly.type
_entity_poly.pdbx_seq_one_letter_code
_entity_poly.pdbx_strand_id
1 'polypeptide(L)'
;MFDPSKRGIRERGKTMEDICHFLMSHIEGKASVKKLLPTYPCVKPSDTVAFRISLTKYMEALKTKGTAQGSTISGRDHDRGQGGHKSTSEQAESAAAWWWKGVIPRKSTIEECSGDRFERLILALSTHALLERTPNASLTQTVSEYSCISNEVVVERIAGYTTALSDFQHSRSIWEQSARDLTRRKHALLELQSKLAKPSDPSRSRYANVATDKLFCAQKSRLDDIRKHYWSSRAESLNILLDLMDLQVKVTLPDSRTPDGHHAINSAGLPITLKQKLATPSPQLPLAAVDHSAHLNKLRKPISALLSQDSSSNTMSAVSLFPRISDRLAKETKTQDALKDALAAAKKQHSGLQNRLATVQSSTLKFESKDSKLSLPSLIESKDIEILHFQASKPSGIRSGRHSKLEERIAAIRYLELPPWPPIDSIATCL
;
A
#
# COMPACT_ATOMS: atom_id res chain seq x y z
N MET A 1 5.56 19.61 9.46
CA MET A 1 4.82 20.36 8.42
C MET A 1 4.66 21.81 8.81
N PHE A 2 4.25 22.09 10.05
CA PHE A 2 4.05 23.44 10.60
C PHE A 2 5.17 23.90 11.54
N ASP A 3 6.41 23.52 11.24
CA ASP A 3 7.57 23.86 12.07
C ASP A 3 8.00 25.31 11.79
N PRO A 4 7.86 26.24 12.78
CA PRO A 4 8.20 27.64 12.58
C PRO A 4 9.69 27.86 12.32
N SER A 5 10.55 26.94 12.76
CA SER A 5 12.01 27.04 12.60
C SER A 5 12.49 26.68 11.20
N LYS A 6 11.70 25.91 10.45
CA LYS A 6 12.08 25.39 9.12
C LYS A 6 11.34 26.05 7.97
N ARG A 7 10.16 26.63 8.24
CA ARG A 7 9.28 27.19 7.21
C ARG A 7 8.74 28.55 7.63
N GLY A 8 8.85 29.51 6.71
CA GLY A 8 8.28 30.84 6.89
C GLY A 8 6.76 30.80 7.03
N ILE A 9 6.19 31.84 7.64
CA ILE A 9 4.73 31.96 7.87
C ILE A 9 3.92 31.85 6.58
N ARG A 10 4.45 32.35 5.45
CA ARG A 10 3.80 32.27 4.14
C ARG A 10 3.66 30.83 3.64
N GLU A 11 4.71 30.03 3.75
CA GLU A 11 4.69 28.62 3.34
C GLU A 11 3.77 27.79 4.24
N ARG A 12 3.85 28.03 5.56
CA ARG A 12 2.97 27.36 6.54
C ARG A 12 1.50 27.73 6.31
N GLY A 13 1.22 29.00 6.03
CA GLY A 13 -0.11 29.50 5.69
C GLY A 13 -0.68 28.83 4.45
N LYS A 14 0.07 28.80 3.35
CA LYS A 14 -0.34 28.11 2.12
C LYS A 14 -0.58 26.61 2.36
N THR A 15 0.32 25.98 3.10
CA THR A 15 0.20 24.55 3.45
C THR A 15 -1.06 24.28 4.29
N MET A 16 -1.40 25.18 5.23
CA MET A 16 -2.63 25.10 6.01
C MET A 16 -3.86 25.28 5.11
N GLU A 17 -3.86 26.26 4.22
CA GLU A 17 -4.96 26.53 3.28
C GLU A 17 -5.25 25.30 2.39
N ASP A 18 -4.20 24.71 1.81
CA ASP A 18 -4.29 23.52 0.96
C ASP A 18 -4.87 22.32 1.74
N ILE A 19 -4.40 22.08 2.97
CA ILE A 19 -4.92 20.99 3.83
C ILE A 19 -6.38 21.23 4.19
N CYS A 20 -6.73 22.42 4.67
CA CYS A 20 -8.08 22.72 5.13
C CYS A 20 -9.08 22.64 3.98
N HIS A 21 -8.74 23.18 2.80
CA HIS A 21 -9.57 23.04 1.61
C HIS A 21 -9.76 21.56 1.22
N PHE A 22 -8.69 20.77 1.25
CA PHE A 22 -8.76 19.34 0.97
C PHE A 22 -9.67 18.59 1.97
N LEU A 23 -9.50 18.81 3.26
CA LEU A 23 -10.31 18.18 4.31
C LEU A 23 -11.78 18.58 4.20
N MET A 24 -12.06 19.87 4.02
CA MET A 24 -13.43 20.35 3.81
C MET A 24 -14.03 19.75 2.54
N SER A 25 -13.24 19.53 1.49
CA SER A 25 -13.75 18.95 0.23
C SER A 25 -14.16 17.50 0.39
N HIS A 26 -13.62 16.83 1.42
CA HIS A 26 -14.01 15.49 1.83
C HIS A 26 -15.23 15.47 2.74
N ILE A 27 -15.42 16.50 3.56
CA ILE A 27 -16.60 16.66 4.42
C ILE A 27 -17.82 17.04 3.58
N GLU A 28 -17.79 18.20 2.93
CA GLU A 28 -18.97 18.81 2.28
C GLU A 28 -19.11 18.42 0.78
N GLY A 29 -18.06 17.82 0.21
CA GLY A 29 -17.93 17.62 -1.23
C GLY A 29 -17.35 18.82 -1.97
N LYS A 30 -16.77 18.56 -3.15
CA LYS A 30 -16.03 19.55 -3.94
C LYS A 30 -16.86 20.77 -4.37
N ALA A 31 -18.16 20.59 -4.63
CA ALA A 31 -19.04 21.67 -5.08
C ALA A 31 -19.41 22.62 -3.93
N SER A 32 -19.69 22.08 -2.75
CA SER A 32 -20.06 22.83 -1.55
C SER A 32 -18.90 23.65 -1.00
N VAL A 33 -17.67 23.11 -1.04
CA VAL A 33 -16.49 23.84 -0.57
C VAL A 33 -16.21 25.09 -1.39
N LYS A 34 -16.44 25.06 -2.71
CA LYS A 34 -16.31 26.27 -3.53
C LYS A 34 -17.28 27.37 -3.11
N LYS A 35 -18.45 27.02 -2.57
CA LYS A 35 -19.42 27.98 -2.03
C LYS A 35 -19.01 28.49 -0.65
N LEU A 36 -18.46 27.61 0.20
CA LEU A 36 -18.02 27.96 1.56
C LEU A 36 -16.72 28.76 1.59
N LEU A 37 -15.81 28.48 0.66
CA LEU A 37 -14.48 29.08 0.53
C LEU A 37 -14.27 29.60 -0.90
N PRO A 38 -15.04 30.61 -1.35
CA PRO A 38 -14.98 31.11 -2.72
C PRO A 38 -13.63 31.76 -3.05
N THR A 39 -12.86 32.13 -2.02
CA THR A 39 -11.58 32.83 -2.14
C THR A 39 -10.38 31.91 -2.38
N TYR A 40 -10.59 30.59 -2.41
CA TYR A 40 -9.51 29.62 -2.67
C TYR A 40 -9.37 29.34 -4.19
N PRO A 41 -8.14 29.33 -4.76
CA PRO A 41 -6.85 29.49 -4.09
C PRO A 41 -6.54 30.95 -3.72
N CYS A 42 -5.97 31.16 -2.54
CA CYS A 42 -5.66 32.50 -2.03
C CYS A 42 -4.44 33.07 -2.77
N VAL A 43 -4.67 33.99 -3.71
CA VAL A 43 -3.57 34.65 -4.46
C VAL A 43 -3.13 35.93 -3.76
N LYS A 44 -4.08 36.70 -3.21
CA LYS A 44 -3.80 37.97 -2.53
C LYS A 44 -3.78 37.81 -1.01
N PRO A 45 -3.06 38.68 -0.26
CA PRO A 45 -3.10 38.68 1.20
C PRO A 45 -4.51 38.88 1.78
N SER A 46 -5.34 39.71 1.12
CA SER A 46 -6.76 39.89 1.47
C SER A 46 -7.54 38.58 1.38
N ASP A 47 -7.21 37.75 0.40
CA ASP A 47 -7.88 36.49 0.13
C ASP A 47 -7.58 35.48 1.25
N THR A 48 -6.31 35.42 1.67
CA THR A 48 -5.88 34.63 2.83
C THR A 48 -6.63 35.02 4.10
N VAL A 49 -6.83 36.31 4.37
CA VAL A 49 -7.58 36.76 5.56
C VAL A 49 -9.05 36.34 5.47
N ALA A 50 -9.70 36.53 4.32
CA ALA A 50 -11.09 36.13 4.11
C ALA A 50 -11.27 34.60 4.22
N PHE A 51 -10.34 33.82 3.67
CA PHE A 51 -10.29 32.37 3.80
C PHE A 51 -10.22 31.95 5.27
N ARG A 52 -9.29 32.52 6.05
CA ARG A 52 -9.10 32.18 7.48
C ARG A 52 -10.33 32.50 8.31
N ILE A 53 -11.01 33.62 8.06
CA ILE A 53 -12.24 33.98 8.75
C ILE A 53 -13.34 32.96 8.43
N SER A 54 -13.52 32.64 7.14
CA SER A 54 -14.54 31.69 6.69
C SER A 54 -14.29 30.29 7.25
N LEU A 55 -13.03 29.84 7.23
CA LEU A 55 -12.59 28.60 7.84
C LEU A 55 -12.86 28.57 9.35
N THR A 56 -12.52 29.65 10.07
CA THR A 56 -12.77 29.72 11.53
C THR A 56 -14.25 29.54 11.85
N LYS A 57 -15.12 30.28 11.15
CA LYS A 57 -16.58 30.20 11.32
C LYS A 57 -17.10 28.80 10.99
N TYR A 58 -16.57 28.18 9.94
CA TYR A 58 -16.94 26.83 9.55
C TYR A 58 -16.55 25.80 10.62
N MET A 59 -15.33 25.87 11.17
CA MET A 59 -14.88 24.98 12.23
C MET A 59 -15.65 25.19 13.55
N GLU A 60 -16.01 26.44 13.87
CA GLU A 60 -16.93 26.74 14.97
C GLU A 60 -18.29 26.08 14.77
N ALA A 61 -18.87 26.21 13.57
CA ALA A 61 -20.12 25.55 13.21
C ALA A 61 -20.03 24.02 13.33
N LEU A 62 -18.96 23.39 12.80
CA LEU A 62 -18.73 21.94 12.94
C LEU A 62 -18.63 21.50 14.39
N LYS A 63 -17.90 22.26 15.21
CA LYS A 63 -17.80 21.99 16.66
C LYS A 63 -19.19 22.06 17.29
N THR A 64 -19.94 23.14 17.05
CA THR A 64 -21.29 23.27 17.63
C THR A 64 -22.22 22.16 17.18
N LYS A 65 -22.18 21.75 15.91
CA LYS A 65 -22.93 20.59 15.38
C LYS A 65 -22.54 19.30 16.11
N GLY A 66 -21.25 19.06 16.29
CA GLY A 66 -20.74 17.87 16.98
C GLY A 66 -21.01 17.83 18.49
N THR A 67 -21.19 18.98 19.14
CA THR A 67 -21.51 19.06 20.59
C THR A 67 -23.01 19.19 20.86
N ALA A 68 -23.78 19.83 19.98
CA ALA A 68 -25.20 20.10 20.19
C ALA A 68 -26.11 18.89 19.93
N GLN A 69 -25.65 17.89 19.16
CA GLN A 69 -26.42 16.68 18.87
C GLN A 69 -26.82 15.86 20.11
N GLY A 70 -26.24 16.13 21.28
CA GLY A 70 -26.64 15.48 22.54
C GLY A 70 -27.70 16.21 23.37
N SER A 71 -28.14 17.42 22.98
CA SER A 71 -28.92 18.31 23.86
C SER A 71 -30.33 18.66 23.34
N THR A 72 -30.76 18.16 22.18
CA THR A 72 -32.06 18.57 21.59
C THR A 72 -33.28 17.83 22.13
N ILE A 73 -33.14 17.00 23.16
CA ILE A 73 -34.28 16.43 23.88
C ILE A 73 -34.52 17.26 25.14
N SER A 74 -35.30 18.34 25.01
CA SER A 74 -36.39 18.63 25.94
C SER A 74 -37.12 19.91 25.51
N GLY A 75 -38.27 19.68 24.88
CA GLY A 75 -39.52 20.42 25.07
C GLY A 75 -39.41 21.91 25.35
N ARG A 76 -39.51 22.71 24.29
CA ARG A 76 -40.42 23.85 24.34
C ARG A 76 -41.83 23.29 24.28
N ASP A 77 -42.36 22.86 25.42
CA ASP A 77 -43.76 23.07 25.68
C ASP A 77 -43.88 23.99 26.87
N HIS A 78 -44.61 25.07 26.62
CA HIS A 78 -45.06 26.02 27.60
C HIS A 78 -45.78 25.28 28.73
N ASP A 79 -45.16 25.15 29.90
CA ASP A 79 -45.96 25.23 31.12
C ASP A 79 -45.25 26.00 32.23
N ARG A 80 -45.94 27.04 32.68
CA ARG A 80 -45.48 27.98 33.71
C ARG A 80 -45.68 27.32 35.07
N GLY A 81 -44.69 26.57 35.55
CA GLY A 81 -44.70 26.00 36.90
C GLY A 81 -43.50 26.47 37.72
N GLN A 82 -43.70 27.46 38.58
CA GLN A 82 -42.78 27.83 39.66
C GLN A 82 -42.54 26.62 40.59
N GLY A 83 -41.28 26.28 40.86
CA GLY A 83 -40.95 25.35 41.93
C GLY A 83 -39.51 24.86 41.84
N GLY A 84 -38.60 25.55 42.55
CA GLY A 84 -37.18 25.26 42.52
C GLY A 84 -36.86 23.86 43.04
N HIS A 85 -36.29 23.03 42.17
CA HIS A 85 -35.45 21.91 42.59
C HIS A 85 -34.17 21.94 41.77
N LYS A 86 -33.07 22.25 42.47
CA LYS A 86 -31.70 22.25 41.98
C LYS A 86 -31.23 20.80 41.86
N SER A 87 -31.74 20.07 40.88
CA SER A 87 -31.20 18.74 40.56
C SER A 87 -29.88 18.91 39.83
N THR A 88 -28.79 18.62 40.54
CA THR A 88 -27.49 18.25 39.98
C THR A 88 -27.65 16.99 39.13
N SER A 89 -28.21 17.15 37.95
CA SER A 89 -28.15 16.15 36.89
C SER A 89 -26.72 16.16 36.39
N GLU A 90 -25.97 15.13 36.78
CA GLU A 90 -24.75 14.73 36.08
C GLU A 90 -25.16 14.50 34.63
N GLN A 91 -24.88 15.53 33.84
CA GLN A 91 -25.18 15.63 32.44
C GLN A 91 -24.46 14.47 31.76
N ALA A 92 -25.20 13.39 31.49
CA ALA A 92 -24.70 12.24 30.77
C ALA A 92 -23.96 12.79 29.54
N GLU A 93 -22.64 12.62 29.51
CA GLU A 93 -21.77 12.98 28.39
C GLU A 93 -22.23 12.10 27.22
N SER A 94 -23.31 12.52 26.56
CA SER A 94 -23.72 12.00 25.28
C SER A 94 -22.48 12.01 24.40
N ALA A 95 -22.35 11.01 23.51
CA ALA A 95 -21.18 10.76 22.66
C ALA A 95 -20.97 11.87 21.59
N ALA A 96 -21.07 13.12 22.03
CA ALA A 96 -20.60 14.32 21.40
C ALA A 96 -19.20 14.08 20.86
N ALA A 97 -18.93 14.70 19.72
CA ALA A 97 -17.69 14.58 18.97
C ALA A 97 -16.47 14.93 19.85
N TRP A 98 -15.97 13.93 20.59
CA TRP A 98 -14.97 14.07 21.65
C TRP A 98 -13.63 14.58 21.14
N TRP A 99 -13.36 14.41 19.84
CA TRP A 99 -12.19 15.01 19.18
C TRP A 99 -12.23 16.54 19.11
N TRP A 100 -13.39 17.18 19.35
CA TRP A 100 -13.50 18.62 19.55
C TRP A 100 -13.37 19.06 21.02
N LYS A 101 -13.28 18.14 21.99
CA LYS A 101 -13.15 18.45 23.42
C LYS A 101 -11.82 19.17 23.66
N GLY A 102 -11.89 20.37 24.23
CA GLY A 102 -10.72 21.23 24.47
C GLY A 102 -10.13 21.91 23.22
N VAL A 103 -10.74 21.72 22.04
CA VAL A 103 -10.33 22.43 20.82
C VAL A 103 -11.13 23.72 20.70
N ILE A 104 -10.43 24.85 20.61
CA ILE A 104 -11.05 26.16 20.44
C ILE A 104 -10.59 26.70 19.07
N PRO A 105 -11.42 26.58 18.02
CA PRO A 105 -11.16 27.27 16.77
C PRO A 105 -11.17 28.77 17.06
N ARG A 106 -10.01 29.41 16.93
CA ARG A 106 -9.88 30.87 17.00
C ARG A 106 -9.12 31.35 15.78
N LYS A 107 -9.48 32.54 15.30
CA LYS A 107 -8.76 33.20 14.20
C LYS A 107 -7.26 33.28 14.48
N SER A 108 -6.85 33.66 15.69
CA SER A 108 -5.43 33.77 16.06
C SER A 108 -4.68 32.43 15.94
N THR A 109 -5.33 31.32 16.30
CA THR A 109 -4.74 29.97 16.19
C THR A 109 -4.52 29.57 14.73
N ILE A 110 -5.49 29.89 13.85
CA ILE A 110 -5.36 29.64 12.41
C ILE A 110 -4.34 30.60 11.78
N GLU A 111 -4.24 31.83 12.26
CA GLU A 111 -3.30 32.81 11.72
C GLU A 111 -1.83 32.48 12.04
N GLU A 112 -1.57 31.93 13.22
CA GLU A 112 -0.23 31.55 13.66
C GLU A 112 0.34 30.38 12.84
N CYS A 113 -0.52 29.46 12.38
CA CYS A 113 -0.15 28.25 11.64
C CYS A 113 1.01 27.46 12.31
N SER A 114 1.09 27.50 13.65
CA SER A 114 2.08 26.80 14.48
C SER A 114 1.52 26.50 15.87
N GLY A 115 2.25 25.65 16.60
CA GLY A 115 1.98 25.37 18.00
C GLY A 115 0.97 24.24 18.20
N ASP A 116 0.96 23.73 19.43
CA ASP A 116 0.17 22.54 19.77
C ASP A 116 -1.33 22.77 19.64
N ARG A 117 -1.80 24.01 19.87
CA ARG A 117 -3.21 24.38 19.71
C ARG A 117 -3.67 24.28 18.26
N PHE A 118 -2.85 24.77 17.33
CA PHE A 118 -3.13 24.69 15.90
C PHE A 118 -3.08 23.25 15.41
N GLU A 119 -2.10 22.45 15.84
CA GLU A 119 -2.03 21.06 15.43
C GLU A 119 -3.19 20.22 15.96
N ARG A 120 -3.62 20.43 17.21
CA ARG A 120 -4.84 19.81 17.74
C ARG A 120 -6.08 20.19 16.93
N LEU A 121 -6.17 21.44 16.48
CA LEU A 121 -7.26 21.92 15.64
C LEU A 121 -7.30 21.20 14.28
N ILE A 122 -6.15 21.09 13.59
CA ILE A 122 -6.04 20.36 12.32
C ILE A 122 -6.30 18.85 12.50
N LEU A 123 -5.83 18.27 13.61
CA LEU A 123 -6.09 16.87 13.94
C LEU A 123 -7.59 16.62 14.14
N ALA A 124 -8.27 17.47 14.93
CA ALA A 124 -9.71 17.36 15.16
C ALA A 124 -10.51 17.45 13.85
N LEU A 125 -10.14 18.39 12.96
CA LEU A 125 -10.75 18.51 11.63
C LEU A 125 -10.51 17.27 10.76
N SER A 126 -9.29 16.72 10.80
CA SER A 126 -8.93 15.52 10.04
C SER A 126 -9.70 14.31 10.53
N THR A 127 -9.82 14.14 11.85
CA THR A 127 -10.62 13.07 12.47
C THR A 127 -12.09 13.22 12.07
N HIS A 128 -12.63 14.44 12.08
CA HIS A 128 -13.99 14.70 11.62
C HIS A 128 -14.19 14.28 10.16
N ALA A 129 -13.31 14.71 9.26
CA ALA A 129 -13.38 14.37 7.83
C ALA A 129 -13.27 12.86 7.57
N LEU A 130 -12.46 12.14 8.36
CA LEU A 130 -12.33 10.70 8.24
C LEU A 130 -13.59 9.96 8.70
N LEU A 131 -14.19 10.39 9.81
CA LEU A 131 -15.40 9.77 10.36
C LEU A 131 -16.64 10.05 9.50
N GLU A 132 -16.73 11.22 8.89
CA GLU A 132 -17.83 11.54 7.98
C GLU A 132 -17.75 10.75 6.67
N ARG A 133 -16.53 10.39 6.24
CA ARG A 133 -16.32 9.60 5.01
C ARG A 133 -16.60 8.11 5.18
N THR A 134 -16.58 7.58 6.40
CA THR A 134 -16.91 6.17 6.61
C THR A 134 -18.39 5.93 6.28
N PRO A 135 -18.72 5.20 5.20
CA PRO A 135 -20.08 5.12 4.64
C PRO A 135 -21.11 4.52 5.61
N ASN A 136 -20.65 3.79 6.63
CA ASN A 136 -21.49 3.18 7.65
C ASN A 136 -21.95 4.17 8.74
N ALA A 137 -21.45 5.42 8.74
CA ALA A 137 -21.89 6.45 9.70
C ALA A 137 -23.33 6.96 9.44
N SER A 138 -23.88 6.69 8.27
CA SER A 138 -25.25 7.08 7.88
C SER A 138 -26.35 6.25 8.56
N LEU A 139 -26.01 5.21 9.34
CA LEU A 139 -26.96 4.47 10.18
C LEU A 139 -27.46 5.25 11.40
N THR A 140 -27.20 6.57 11.45
CA THR A 140 -27.63 7.46 12.53
C THR A 140 -29.09 7.92 12.43
N GLN A 141 -29.87 7.48 11.44
CA GLN A 141 -31.16 8.12 11.16
C GLN A 141 -32.43 7.39 11.62
N THR A 142 -32.37 6.24 12.28
CA THR A 142 -33.61 5.57 12.76
C THR A 142 -33.57 4.93 14.15
N VAL A 143 -32.51 5.09 14.94
CA VAL A 143 -32.57 4.66 16.36
C VAL A 143 -33.14 5.79 17.20
N SER A 144 -34.43 6.04 16.99
CA SER A 144 -35.26 6.75 17.95
C SER A 144 -35.45 5.84 19.18
N GLU A 145 -35.33 6.45 20.36
CA GLU A 145 -35.91 6.03 21.65
C GLU A 145 -35.21 5.10 22.65
N TYR A 146 -34.01 4.55 22.42
CA TYR A 146 -33.30 3.85 23.52
C TYR A 146 -31.96 4.48 23.87
N SER A 147 -31.97 5.19 25.00
CA SER A 147 -30.89 5.92 25.63
C SER A 147 -29.84 4.99 26.23
N CYS A 148 -29.07 4.33 25.38
CA CYS A 148 -27.73 3.86 25.71
C CYS A 148 -27.02 3.69 24.37
N ILE A 149 -26.25 4.70 23.95
CA ILE A 149 -25.27 4.49 22.89
C ILE A 149 -24.30 3.46 23.47
N SER A 150 -24.53 2.19 23.15
CA SER A 150 -23.71 1.10 23.65
C SER A 150 -22.27 1.36 23.21
N ASN A 151 -21.32 1.05 24.09
CA ASN A 151 -19.88 1.13 23.78
C ASN A 151 -19.53 0.44 22.45
N GLU A 152 -20.37 -0.49 22.00
CA GLU A 152 -20.30 -1.18 20.72
C GLU A 152 -20.32 -0.26 19.50
N VAL A 153 -21.21 0.75 19.45
CA VAL A 153 -21.26 1.72 18.31
C VAL A 153 -19.97 2.54 18.24
N VAL A 154 -19.41 2.89 19.40
CA VAL A 154 -18.12 3.61 19.48
C VAL A 154 -16.99 2.69 19.01
N VAL A 155 -16.98 1.42 19.41
CA VAL A 155 -16.00 0.43 18.98
C VAL A 155 -16.05 0.20 17.47
N GLU A 156 -17.23 0.09 16.87
CA GLU A 156 -17.39 -0.09 15.42
C GLU A 156 -16.85 1.12 14.65
N ARG A 157 -17.16 2.34 15.10
CA ARG A 157 -16.61 3.57 14.49
C ARG A 157 -15.09 3.65 14.64
N ILE A 158 -14.54 3.23 15.78
CA ILE A 158 -13.09 3.15 15.99
C ILE A 158 -12.47 2.13 15.02
N ALA A 159 -13.10 0.97 14.81
CA ALA A 159 -12.63 -0.03 13.87
C ALA A 159 -12.67 0.48 12.40
N GLY A 160 -13.70 1.22 12.03
CA GLY A 160 -13.77 1.91 10.74
C GLY A 160 -12.66 2.95 10.56
N TYR A 161 -12.34 3.69 11.62
CA TYR A 161 -11.24 4.64 11.61
C TYR A 161 -9.87 3.96 11.50
N THR A 162 -9.61 2.89 12.26
CA THR A 162 -8.31 2.20 12.24
C THR A 162 -8.03 1.54 10.89
N THR A 163 -9.05 0.94 10.27
CA THR A 163 -8.96 0.38 8.92
C THR A 163 -8.67 1.47 7.89
N ALA A 164 -9.46 2.55 7.86
CA ALA A 164 -9.20 3.68 6.98
C ALA A 164 -7.80 4.29 7.19
N LEU A 165 -7.36 4.43 8.44
CA LEU A 165 -6.03 4.94 8.77
C LEU A 165 -4.93 4.01 8.24
N SER A 166 -5.10 2.69 8.35
CA SER A 166 -4.16 1.72 7.80
C SER A 166 -4.07 1.80 6.28
N ASP A 167 -5.20 2.00 5.59
CA ASP A 167 -5.23 2.18 4.14
C ASP A 167 -4.50 3.45 3.70
N PHE A 168 -4.73 4.57 4.41
CA PHE A 168 -4.01 5.82 4.15
C PHE A 168 -2.51 5.71 4.43
N GLN A 169 -2.11 5.01 5.51
CA GLN A 169 -0.71 4.75 5.81
C GLN A 169 -0.05 3.86 4.74
N HIS A 170 -0.75 2.84 4.28
CA HIS A 170 -0.30 1.97 3.20
C HIS A 170 -0.13 2.74 1.89
N SER A 171 -1.14 3.51 1.50
CA SER A 171 -1.09 4.38 0.32
C SER A 171 0.10 5.34 0.40
N ARG A 172 0.28 6.00 1.55
CA ARG A 172 1.44 6.87 1.78
C ARG A 172 2.77 6.13 1.62
N SER A 173 2.89 4.91 2.14
CA SER A 173 4.10 4.08 1.99
C SER A 173 4.43 3.81 0.52
N ILE A 174 3.41 3.49 -0.29
CA ILE A 174 3.56 3.30 -1.75
C ILE A 174 4.05 4.59 -2.42
N TRP A 175 3.46 5.73 -2.08
CA TRP A 175 3.88 7.03 -2.59
C TRP A 175 5.33 7.36 -2.19
N GLU A 176 5.71 7.12 -0.93
CA GLU A 176 7.07 7.32 -0.45
C GLU A 176 8.08 6.42 -1.17
N GLN A 177 7.73 5.15 -1.43
CA GLN A 177 8.57 4.25 -2.21
C GLN A 177 8.75 4.77 -3.64
N SER A 178 7.65 5.14 -4.30
CA SER A 178 7.69 5.68 -5.67
C SER A 178 8.53 6.96 -5.77
N ALA A 179 8.44 7.85 -4.77
CA ALA A 179 9.23 9.07 -4.70
C ALA A 179 10.73 8.79 -4.50
N ARG A 180 11.09 7.78 -3.69
CA ARG A 180 12.48 7.34 -3.51
C ARG A 180 13.04 6.79 -4.82
N ASP A 181 12.28 5.94 -5.51
CA ASP A 181 12.69 5.36 -6.79
C ASP A 181 12.91 6.44 -7.85
N LEU A 182 12.03 7.43 -7.92
CA LEU A 182 12.19 8.58 -8.83
C LEU A 182 13.44 9.40 -8.48
N THR A 183 13.69 9.64 -7.21
CA THR A 183 14.89 10.36 -6.74
C THR A 183 16.17 9.59 -7.08
N ARG A 184 16.16 8.27 -6.90
CA ARG A 184 17.27 7.38 -7.30
C ARG A 184 17.50 7.45 -8.81
N ARG A 185 16.45 7.35 -9.62
CA ARG A 185 16.53 7.48 -11.09
C ARG A 185 17.07 8.84 -11.51
N LYS A 186 16.63 9.93 -10.87
CA LYS A 186 17.17 11.27 -11.10
C LYS A 186 18.67 11.33 -10.82
N HIS A 187 19.13 10.79 -9.70
CA HIS A 187 20.56 10.73 -9.38
C HIS A 187 21.36 9.89 -10.39
N ALA A 188 20.85 8.72 -10.78
CA ALA A 188 21.48 7.87 -11.79
C ALA A 188 21.58 8.58 -13.16
N LEU A 189 20.55 9.34 -13.55
CA LEU A 189 20.58 10.15 -14.78
C LEU A 189 21.61 11.27 -14.70
N LEU A 190 21.72 11.97 -13.57
CA LEU A 190 22.75 13.00 -13.38
C LEU A 190 24.16 12.40 -13.41
N GLU A 191 24.34 11.22 -12.82
CA GLU A 191 25.62 10.49 -12.88
C GLU A 191 25.96 10.09 -14.32
N LEU A 192 25.00 9.54 -15.07
CA LEU A 192 25.17 9.21 -16.48
C LEU A 192 25.49 10.45 -17.32
N GLN A 193 24.77 11.56 -17.10
CA GLN A 193 25.06 12.84 -17.77
C GLN A 193 26.47 13.33 -17.45
N SER A 194 26.91 13.23 -16.18
CA SER A 194 28.25 13.64 -15.78
C SER A 194 29.36 12.78 -16.42
N LYS A 195 29.09 11.48 -16.63
CA LYS A 195 29.99 10.54 -17.32
C LYS A 195 30.02 10.81 -18.84
N LEU A 196 28.86 11.07 -19.43
CA LEU A 196 28.74 11.42 -20.86
C LEU A 196 29.39 12.77 -21.20
N ALA A 197 29.35 13.73 -20.27
CA ALA A 197 29.97 15.04 -20.44
C ALA A 197 31.51 15.01 -20.40
N LYS A 198 32.13 13.89 -19.97
CA LYS A 198 33.59 13.71 -19.92
C LYS A 198 34.04 12.75 -21.03
N PRO A 199 34.23 13.23 -22.27
CA PRO A 199 34.56 12.38 -23.42
C PRO A 199 35.98 11.78 -23.37
N SER A 200 36.82 12.16 -22.41
CA SER A 200 38.25 11.81 -22.36
C SER A 200 38.57 10.53 -21.57
N ASP A 201 37.60 9.87 -20.93
CA ASP A 201 37.89 8.64 -20.20
C ASP A 201 38.02 7.44 -21.17
N PRO A 202 39.18 6.74 -21.20
CA PRO A 202 39.37 5.54 -22.03
C PRO A 202 38.47 4.36 -21.59
N SER A 203 37.79 4.50 -20.44
CA SER A 203 36.75 3.63 -19.91
C SER A 203 35.41 3.74 -20.66
N ARG A 204 35.44 4.05 -21.96
CA ARG A 204 34.24 4.13 -22.76
C ARG A 204 33.57 2.76 -22.74
N SER A 205 32.32 2.70 -22.26
CA SER A 205 31.53 1.48 -22.20
C SER A 205 31.70 0.68 -23.49
N ARG A 206 31.96 -0.63 -23.39
CA ARG A 206 32.10 -1.53 -24.55
C ARG A 206 30.88 -1.48 -25.50
N TYR A 207 29.77 -0.91 -25.02
CA TYR A 207 28.52 -0.76 -25.75
C TYR A 207 28.28 0.65 -26.30
N ALA A 208 29.25 1.57 -26.25
CA ALA A 208 29.06 2.96 -26.68
C ALA A 208 28.66 3.13 -28.15
N ASN A 209 29.00 2.15 -29.00
CA ASN A 209 28.66 2.15 -30.42
C ASN A 209 27.36 1.37 -30.71
N VAL A 210 26.74 0.77 -29.70
CA VAL A 210 25.52 -0.03 -29.86
C VAL A 210 24.33 0.88 -29.58
N ALA A 211 23.39 0.97 -30.54
CA ALA A 211 22.14 1.68 -30.34
C ALA A 211 21.42 1.18 -29.08
N THR A 212 20.86 2.09 -28.29
CA THR A 212 20.14 1.80 -27.04
C THR A 212 19.04 0.76 -27.25
N ASP A 213 18.35 0.81 -28.38
CA ASP A 213 17.28 -0.14 -28.72
C ASP A 213 17.82 -1.57 -28.87
N LYS A 214 19.00 -1.73 -29.49
CA LYS A 214 19.64 -3.05 -29.63
C LYS A 214 20.07 -3.61 -28.28
N LEU A 215 20.58 -2.77 -27.38
CA LEU A 215 20.91 -3.19 -26.01
C LEU A 215 19.66 -3.61 -25.24
N PHE A 216 18.56 -2.88 -25.41
CA PHE A 216 17.29 -3.22 -24.77
C PHE A 216 16.72 -4.55 -25.31
N CYS A 217 16.75 -4.75 -26.63
CA CYS A 217 16.38 -6.03 -27.25
C CYS A 217 17.26 -7.19 -26.77
N ALA A 218 18.58 -6.98 -26.68
CA ALA A 218 19.52 -7.99 -26.19
C ALA A 218 19.27 -8.33 -24.70
N GLN A 219 19.01 -7.32 -23.88
CA GLN A 219 18.63 -7.51 -22.47
C GLN A 219 17.34 -8.31 -22.36
N LYS A 220 16.30 -7.94 -23.13
CA LYS A 220 15.00 -8.62 -23.12
C LYS A 220 15.14 -10.07 -23.60
N SER A 221 15.85 -10.30 -24.70
CA SER A 221 16.14 -11.65 -25.21
C SER A 221 16.85 -12.49 -24.16
N ARG A 222 17.88 -11.95 -23.50
CA ARG A 222 18.63 -12.69 -22.48
C ARG A 222 17.81 -12.97 -21.23
N LEU A 223 16.92 -12.05 -20.85
CA LEU A 223 15.98 -12.27 -19.75
C LEU A 223 14.97 -13.36 -20.12
N ASP A 224 14.44 -13.34 -21.34
CA ASP A 224 13.54 -14.38 -21.86
C ASP A 224 14.24 -15.74 -21.92
N ASP A 225 15.52 -15.80 -22.30
CA ASP A 225 16.32 -17.02 -22.31
C ASP A 225 16.53 -17.54 -20.88
N ILE A 226 16.88 -16.67 -19.93
CA ILE A 226 16.99 -17.04 -18.50
C ILE A 226 15.66 -17.59 -17.99
N ARG A 227 14.54 -16.94 -18.37
CA ARG A 227 13.19 -17.36 -17.98
C ARG A 227 12.82 -18.72 -18.57
N LYS A 228 13.14 -18.97 -19.84
CA LYS A 228 12.83 -20.23 -20.53
C LYS A 228 13.70 -21.39 -20.03
N HIS A 229 15.00 -21.17 -19.88
CA HIS A 229 15.95 -22.25 -19.61
C HIS A 229 16.12 -22.56 -18.12
N TYR A 230 16.05 -21.56 -17.24
CA TYR A 230 16.39 -21.74 -15.82
C TYR A 230 15.20 -21.52 -14.87
N TRP A 231 14.20 -20.73 -15.28
CA TRP A 231 13.09 -20.32 -14.40
C TRP A 231 11.71 -20.67 -14.97
N SER A 232 11.61 -21.65 -15.86
CA SER A 232 10.35 -22.01 -16.53
C SER A 232 9.24 -22.43 -15.56
N SER A 233 9.58 -23.07 -14.46
CA SER A 233 8.64 -23.47 -13.39
C SER A 233 8.45 -22.41 -12.29
N ARG A 234 9.25 -21.33 -12.30
CA ARG A 234 9.34 -20.36 -11.20
C ARG A 234 9.47 -18.92 -11.69
N ALA A 235 8.74 -18.58 -12.75
CA ALA A 235 8.76 -17.24 -13.33
C ALA A 235 8.42 -16.14 -12.31
N GLU A 236 7.54 -16.44 -11.34
CA GLU A 236 7.17 -15.50 -10.26
C GLU A 236 8.34 -15.17 -9.34
N SER A 237 9.16 -16.16 -8.97
CA SER A 237 10.33 -15.95 -8.11
C SER A 237 11.40 -15.10 -8.80
N LEU A 238 11.61 -15.30 -10.10
CA LEU A 238 12.50 -14.45 -10.90
C LEU A 238 11.99 -13.00 -10.95
N ASN A 239 10.67 -12.81 -11.14
CA ASN A 239 10.08 -11.47 -11.13
C ASN A 239 10.27 -10.79 -9.77
N ILE A 240 10.09 -11.52 -8.65
CA ILE A 240 10.34 -11.00 -7.30
C ILE A 240 11.82 -10.61 -7.14
N LEU A 241 12.75 -11.44 -7.60
CA LEU A 241 14.18 -11.15 -7.51
C LEU A 241 14.57 -9.93 -8.36
N LEU A 242 14.03 -9.82 -9.58
CA LEU A 242 14.21 -8.65 -10.43
C LEU A 242 13.61 -7.38 -9.82
N ASP A 243 12.48 -7.50 -9.11
CA ASP A 243 11.85 -6.39 -8.39
C ASP A 243 12.69 -5.97 -7.18
N LEU A 244 13.24 -6.94 -6.43
CA LEU A 244 14.16 -6.70 -5.32
C LEU A 244 15.47 -6.04 -5.75
N MET A 245 15.95 -6.39 -6.95
CA MET A 245 17.15 -5.78 -7.53
C MET A 245 16.87 -4.45 -8.25
N ASP A 246 15.61 -4.01 -8.32
CA ASP A 246 15.17 -2.83 -9.10
C ASP A 246 15.62 -2.91 -10.58
N LEU A 247 15.70 -4.14 -11.10
CA LEU A 247 16.04 -4.45 -12.49
C LEU A 247 14.80 -4.63 -13.36
N GLN A 248 13.60 -4.62 -12.76
CA GLN A 248 12.37 -4.57 -13.53
C GLN A 248 12.31 -3.23 -14.26
N VAL A 249 12.65 -3.28 -15.53
CA VAL A 249 12.28 -2.20 -16.45
C VAL A 249 10.78 -2.31 -16.66
N LYS A 250 9.99 -1.65 -15.80
CA LYS A 250 8.61 -1.29 -16.10
C LYS A 250 8.65 -0.28 -17.25
N VAL A 251 9.01 -0.76 -18.45
CA VAL A 251 8.74 0.00 -19.66
C VAL A 251 7.25 -0.14 -19.89
N THR A 252 6.48 0.73 -19.25
CA THR A 252 5.24 1.19 -19.85
C THR A 252 5.65 1.93 -21.12
N LEU A 253 5.96 1.18 -22.18
CA LEU A 253 6.00 1.74 -23.51
C LEU A 253 4.58 2.31 -23.68
N PRO A 254 4.44 3.63 -23.91
CA PRO A 254 3.14 4.15 -24.28
C PRO A 254 2.79 3.43 -25.58
N ASP A 255 1.81 2.53 -25.51
CA ASP A 255 1.32 1.83 -26.68
C ASP A 255 0.71 2.90 -27.59
N SER A 256 1.53 3.42 -28.49
CA SER A 256 1.15 4.42 -29.45
C SER A 256 0.29 3.72 -30.48
N ARG A 257 -1.02 3.60 -30.21
CA ARG A 257 -2.15 3.49 -31.15
C ARG A 257 -3.34 2.80 -30.48
N THR A 258 -4.12 3.58 -29.74
CA THR A 258 -5.59 3.51 -29.81
C THR A 258 -6.11 4.92 -29.53
N PRO A 259 -6.51 5.68 -30.57
CA PRO A 259 -7.27 6.89 -30.38
C PRO A 259 -8.73 6.45 -30.23
N ASP A 260 -9.17 6.16 -29.01
CA ASP A 260 -10.58 6.36 -28.66
C ASP A 260 -10.81 6.30 -27.15
N GLY A 261 -11.27 7.43 -26.63
CA GLY A 261 -12.38 7.53 -25.68
C GLY A 261 -12.32 6.76 -24.37
N HIS A 262 -12.07 7.50 -23.29
CA HIS A 262 -12.55 7.22 -21.92
C HIS A 262 -12.02 5.95 -21.23
N HIS A 263 -10.79 6.03 -20.70
CA HIS A 263 -10.42 5.20 -19.55
C HIS A 263 -10.02 6.06 -18.36
N ALA A 264 -10.90 6.03 -17.35
CA ALA A 264 -10.59 6.36 -15.98
C ALA A 264 -9.33 5.62 -15.54
N ILE A 265 -8.49 6.31 -14.76
CA ILE A 265 -7.26 5.81 -14.15
C ILE A 265 -7.62 4.77 -13.09
N ASN A 266 -8.01 3.57 -13.53
CA ASN A 266 -8.05 2.36 -12.74
C ASN A 266 -6.87 1.52 -13.22
N SER A 267 -5.68 1.88 -12.74
CA SER A 267 -4.52 1.00 -12.82
C SER A 267 -4.85 -0.23 -11.98
N ALA A 268 -5.40 -1.26 -12.62
CA ALA A 268 -5.56 -2.61 -12.07
C ALA A 268 -4.18 -3.23 -11.85
N GLY A 269 -3.44 -2.72 -10.86
CA GLY A 269 -2.44 -3.52 -10.18
C GLY A 269 -3.20 -4.66 -9.52
N LEU A 270 -2.78 -5.90 -9.80
CA LEU A 270 -3.27 -7.09 -9.10
C LEU A 270 -3.47 -6.76 -7.62
N PRO A 271 -4.67 -6.94 -7.05
CA PRO A 271 -4.85 -6.80 -5.63
C PRO A 271 -4.03 -7.91 -5.00
N ILE A 272 -2.82 -7.58 -4.56
CA ILE A 272 -2.11 -8.41 -3.60
C ILE A 272 -2.91 -8.24 -2.32
N THR A 273 -3.97 -9.04 -2.17
CA THR A 273 -4.62 -9.29 -0.89
C THR A 273 -3.61 -10.01 -0.02
N LEU A 274 -2.67 -9.23 0.53
CA LEU A 274 -1.92 -9.62 1.71
C LEU A 274 -2.98 -9.84 2.78
N LYS A 275 -3.28 -11.11 3.07
CA LYS A 275 -3.95 -11.50 4.30
C LYS A 275 -3.03 -11.07 5.44
N GLN A 276 -3.16 -9.82 5.86
CA GLN A 276 -2.48 -9.28 7.02
C GLN A 276 -3.00 -10.08 8.21
N LYS A 277 -2.14 -10.96 8.73
CA LYS A 277 -2.40 -11.66 9.99
C LYS A 277 -2.66 -10.58 11.03
N LEU A 278 -3.88 -10.55 11.58
CA LEU A 278 -4.32 -9.62 12.61
C LEU A 278 -3.20 -9.46 13.65
N ALA A 279 -2.48 -8.34 13.57
CA ALA A 279 -1.65 -7.91 14.66
C ALA A 279 -2.61 -7.63 15.83
N THR A 280 -2.26 -8.13 17.00
CA THR A 280 -2.98 -7.86 18.25
C THR A 280 -3.33 -6.38 18.33
N PRO A 281 -4.58 -6.03 18.71
CA PRO A 281 -5.06 -4.66 18.67
C PRO A 281 -4.11 -3.80 19.49
N SER A 282 -3.38 -2.93 18.81
CA SER A 282 -2.64 -1.86 19.48
C SER A 282 -3.60 -1.13 20.42
N PRO A 283 -3.14 -0.71 21.62
CA PRO A 283 -4.01 -0.09 22.62
C PRO A 283 -4.85 1.01 21.98
N GLN A 284 -6.13 1.03 22.36
CA GLN A 284 -7.16 1.88 21.79
C GLN A 284 -6.62 3.32 21.66
N LEU A 285 -6.46 3.77 20.42
CA LEU A 285 -6.00 5.12 20.06
C LEU A 285 -6.79 6.31 20.65
N PRO A 286 -8.02 6.22 21.22
CA PRO A 286 -8.71 7.39 21.72
C PRO A 286 -8.00 8.11 22.87
N LEU A 287 -7.32 7.38 23.77
CA LEU A 287 -6.49 8.00 24.82
C LEU A 287 -5.15 8.52 24.28
N ALA A 288 -4.60 7.88 23.24
CA ALA A 288 -3.37 8.33 22.60
C ALA A 288 -3.51 9.70 21.91
N ALA A 289 -4.73 10.13 21.52
CA ALA A 289 -5.01 11.46 20.98
C ALA A 289 -4.81 12.59 22.00
N VAL A 290 -4.99 12.31 23.29
CA VAL A 290 -4.76 13.28 24.38
C VAL A 290 -3.26 13.40 24.69
N ASP A 291 -2.52 12.28 24.63
CA ASP A 291 -1.05 12.23 24.84
C ASP A 291 -0.23 12.32 23.54
N HIS A 292 -0.87 12.69 22.42
CA HIS A 292 -0.32 12.54 21.06
C HIS A 292 0.80 13.52 20.69
N SER A 293 1.04 14.60 21.45
CA SER A 293 2.06 15.59 21.09
C SER A 293 3.47 15.00 21.09
N ALA A 294 3.79 14.12 22.03
CA ALA A 294 5.08 13.42 22.09
C ALA A 294 5.26 12.43 20.91
N HIS A 295 4.19 11.75 20.49
CA HIS A 295 4.23 10.84 19.35
C HIS A 295 4.20 11.57 17.99
N LEU A 296 3.49 12.70 17.88
CA LEU A 296 3.56 13.58 16.71
C LEU A 296 4.95 14.18 16.58
N ASN A 297 5.62 14.55 17.67
CA ASN A 297 7.01 15.00 17.64
C ASN A 297 7.96 13.93 17.08
N LYS A 298 7.70 12.65 17.34
CA LYS A 298 8.45 11.53 16.70
C LYS A 298 8.15 11.40 15.20
N LEU A 299 6.92 11.69 14.77
CA LEU A 299 6.50 11.69 13.35
C LEU A 299 6.86 12.97 12.58
N ARG A 300 7.15 14.09 13.26
CA ARG A 300 7.55 15.37 12.65
C ARG A 300 8.92 15.33 11.96
N LYS A 301 9.72 14.27 12.15
CA LYS A 301 10.99 14.10 11.43
C LYS A 301 10.72 13.99 9.92
N PRO A 302 11.20 14.95 9.10
CA PRO A 302 10.92 14.95 7.68
C PRO A 302 11.49 13.70 7.02
N ILE A 303 10.71 13.06 6.14
CA ILE A 303 11.10 11.82 5.44
C ILE A 303 12.40 12.00 4.65
N SER A 304 12.66 13.22 4.15
CA SER A 304 13.91 13.57 3.49
C SER A 304 15.12 13.56 4.42
N ALA A 305 14.97 13.95 5.69
CA ALA A 305 16.06 13.86 6.67
C ALA A 305 16.40 12.40 7.00
N LEU A 306 15.42 11.49 6.97
CA LEU A 306 15.67 10.05 7.13
C LEU A 306 16.44 9.44 5.95
N LEU A 307 16.34 10.03 4.75
CA LEU A 307 17.05 9.57 3.55
C LEU A 307 18.48 10.14 3.48
N SER A 308 18.70 11.35 4.00
CA SER A 308 20.04 11.95 4.06
C SER A 308 20.91 11.40 5.19
N GLN A 309 20.32 10.73 6.19
CA GLN A 309 21.06 10.25 7.36
C GLN A 309 21.77 8.89 7.15
N ASP A 310 21.43 8.15 6.08
CA ASP A 310 21.98 6.83 5.79
C ASP A 310 23.42 6.86 5.23
N SER A 311 24.04 8.03 5.07
CA SER A 311 25.38 8.15 4.46
C SER A 311 26.49 8.69 5.36
N SER A 312 26.24 9.10 6.62
CA SER A 312 27.31 9.77 7.39
C SER A 312 27.37 9.62 8.92
N SER A 313 26.59 8.78 9.60
CA SER A 313 26.83 8.60 11.06
C SER A 313 26.37 7.26 11.62
N ASN A 314 27.33 6.53 12.18
CA ASN A 314 27.23 5.18 12.73
C ASN A 314 26.76 5.18 14.20
N THR A 315 25.58 5.74 14.49
CA THR A 315 24.98 5.68 15.84
C THR A 315 23.50 5.31 15.79
N MET A 316 23.21 4.08 16.23
CA MET A 316 21.89 3.46 16.22
C MET A 316 20.91 4.21 17.15
N SER A 317 19.76 4.61 16.62
CA SER A 317 18.58 4.94 17.42
C SER A 317 17.42 4.04 16.98
N ALA A 318 17.17 2.99 17.76
CA ALA A 318 16.43 1.78 17.39
C ALA A 318 14.89 1.88 17.38
N VAL A 319 14.28 3.06 17.57
CA VAL A 319 12.87 3.11 18.01
C VAL A 319 11.86 3.51 16.92
N SER A 320 12.27 3.81 15.68
CA SER A 320 11.34 4.14 14.57
C SER A 320 11.32 3.13 13.41
N LEU A 321 12.03 2.01 13.56
CA LEU A 321 12.18 1.01 12.52
C LEU A 321 11.07 -0.07 12.54
N PHE A 322 10.20 -0.13 13.55
CA PHE A 322 9.32 -1.29 13.77
C PHE A 322 8.33 -1.63 12.62
N PRO A 323 7.60 -0.68 12.01
CA PRO A 323 6.73 -1.03 10.87
C PRO A 323 7.53 -1.41 9.62
N ARG A 324 8.69 -0.75 9.44
CA ARG A 324 9.62 -0.98 8.32
C ARG A 324 10.35 -2.31 8.43
N ILE A 325 10.68 -2.73 9.65
CA ILE A 325 11.25 -4.04 9.97
C ILE A 325 10.18 -5.09 9.80
N SER A 326 8.93 -4.87 10.25
CA SER A 326 7.87 -5.89 10.09
C SER A 326 7.64 -6.24 8.62
N ASP A 327 7.51 -5.24 7.73
CA ASP A 327 7.32 -5.51 6.29
C ASP A 327 8.58 -6.07 5.63
N ARG A 328 9.77 -5.61 6.02
CA ARG A 328 11.03 -6.21 5.55
C ARG A 328 11.20 -7.64 6.03
N LEU A 329 10.90 -7.92 7.29
CA LEU A 329 11.00 -9.22 7.93
C LEU A 329 9.99 -10.19 7.31
N ALA A 330 8.76 -9.75 7.03
CA ALA A 330 7.77 -10.57 6.33
C ALA A 330 8.18 -10.87 4.87
N LYS A 331 8.80 -9.91 4.18
CA LYS A 331 9.37 -10.14 2.85
C LYS A 331 10.59 -11.05 2.92
N GLU A 332 11.44 -10.88 3.92
CA GLU A 332 12.66 -11.64 4.16
C GLU A 332 12.34 -13.09 4.50
N THR A 333 11.39 -13.35 5.40
CA THR A 333 10.91 -14.71 5.72
C THR A 333 10.34 -15.37 4.47
N LYS A 334 9.52 -14.66 3.68
CA LYS A 334 8.99 -15.19 2.41
C LYS A 334 10.10 -15.51 1.40
N THR A 335 11.14 -14.67 1.31
CA THR A 335 12.29 -14.97 0.44
C THR A 335 13.14 -16.12 0.99
N GLN A 336 13.28 -16.24 2.30
CA GLN A 336 14.01 -17.31 2.95
C GLN A 336 13.30 -18.66 2.73
N ASP A 337 11.98 -18.68 2.84
CA ASP A 337 11.17 -19.86 2.54
C ASP A 337 11.27 -20.24 1.05
N ALA A 338 11.16 -19.26 0.15
CA ALA A 338 11.35 -19.50 -1.29
C ALA A 338 12.75 -20.04 -1.63
N LEU A 339 13.81 -19.57 -0.94
CA LEU A 339 15.18 -20.07 -1.11
C LEU A 339 15.37 -21.47 -0.53
N LYS A 340 14.75 -21.78 0.62
CA LYS A 340 14.74 -23.14 1.19
C LYS A 340 14.05 -24.12 0.25
N ASP A 341 12.91 -23.74 -0.31
CA ASP A 341 12.19 -24.54 -1.30
C ASP A 341 12.99 -24.70 -2.60
N ALA A 342 13.73 -23.66 -3.00
CA ALA A 342 14.62 -23.74 -4.14
C ALA A 342 15.78 -24.71 -3.93
N LEU A 343 16.40 -24.67 -2.75
CA LEU A 343 17.50 -25.55 -2.36
C LEU A 343 17.03 -27.00 -2.23
N ALA A 344 15.87 -27.24 -1.62
CA ALA A 344 15.27 -28.57 -1.51
C ALA A 344 14.99 -29.18 -2.90
N ALA A 345 14.44 -28.39 -3.82
CA ALA A 345 14.22 -28.83 -5.20
C ALA A 345 15.53 -29.14 -5.94
N ALA A 346 16.56 -28.30 -5.79
CA ALA A 346 17.86 -28.54 -6.40
C ALA A 346 18.52 -29.82 -5.87
N LYS A 347 18.45 -30.08 -4.56
CA LYS A 347 18.92 -31.34 -3.96
C LYS A 347 18.17 -32.55 -4.49
N LYS A 348 16.85 -32.46 -4.65
CA LYS A 348 16.02 -33.52 -5.25
C LYS A 348 16.40 -33.80 -6.71
N GLN A 349 16.72 -32.76 -7.48
CA GLN A 349 17.18 -32.92 -8.86
C GLN A 349 18.57 -33.54 -8.92
N HIS A 350 19.47 -33.15 -8.01
CA HIS A 350 20.81 -33.73 -7.91
C HIS A 350 20.77 -35.22 -7.55
N SER A 351 19.97 -35.62 -6.56
CA SER A 351 19.80 -37.04 -6.22
C SER A 351 19.16 -37.83 -7.37
N GLY A 352 18.22 -37.23 -8.10
CA GLY A 352 17.68 -37.81 -9.33
C GLY A 352 18.73 -38.05 -10.41
N LEU A 353 19.67 -37.11 -10.60
CA LEU A 353 20.79 -37.26 -11.53
C LEU A 353 21.80 -38.31 -11.07
N GLN A 354 22.14 -38.35 -9.77
CA GLN A 354 23.01 -39.39 -9.20
C GLN A 354 22.42 -40.78 -9.39
N ASN A 355 21.11 -40.96 -9.15
CA ASN A 355 20.43 -42.23 -9.38
C ASN A 355 20.49 -42.64 -10.85
N ARG A 356 20.30 -41.71 -11.78
CA ARG A 356 20.43 -41.98 -13.22
C ARG A 356 21.86 -42.37 -13.58
N LEU A 357 22.86 -41.70 -13.01
CA LEU A 357 24.28 -42.01 -13.23
C LEU A 357 24.61 -43.41 -12.72
N ALA A 358 24.18 -43.77 -11.51
CA ALA A 358 24.34 -45.11 -10.95
C ALA A 358 23.62 -46.19 -11.79
N THR A 359 22.44 -45.88 -12.33
CA THR A 359 21.71 -46.78 -13.24
C THR A 359 22.48 -47.00 -14.54
N VAL A 360 23.08 -45.94 -15.10
CA VAL A 360 23.92 -46.05 -16.31
C VAL A 360 25.19 -46.86 -16.01
N GLN A 361 25.87 -46.60 -14.90
CA GLN A 361 27.06 -47.35 -14.50
C GLN A 361 26.77 -48.84 -14.28
N SER A 362 25.69 -49.18 -13.58
CA SER A 362 25.29 -50.59 -13.37
C SER A 362 24.80 -51.28 -14.65
N SER A 363 24.27 -50.53 -15.62
CA SER A 363 23.92 -51.07 -16.94
C SER A 363 25.16 -51.30 -17.82
N THR A 364 26.19 -50.44 -17.68
CA THR A 364 27.44 -50.54 -18.45
C THR A 364 28.26 -51.77 -18.03
N LEU A 365 28.23 -52.14 -16.74
CA LEU A 365 28.90 -53.33 -16.22
C LEU A 365 28.23 -54.66 -16.62
N LYS A 366 27.01 -54.64 -17.16
CA LYS A 366 26.34 -55.85 -17.68
C LYS A 366 26.61 -56.12 -19.16
N PHE A 367 27.45 -55.31 -19.80
CA PHE A 367 27.90 -55.52 -21.17
C PHE A 367 29.24 -56.27 -21.26
N GLU A 368 29.72 -56.85 -20.15
CA GLU A 368 30.79 -57.84 -20.20
C GLU A 368 30.24 -59.24 -20.50
N SER A 369 30.92 -59.90 -21.44
CA SER A 369 30.74 -61.29 -21.85
C SER A 369 29.57 -61.57 -22.80
N LYS A 370 29.79 -61.20 -24.06
CA LYS A 370 29.80 -62.20 -25.13
C LYS A 370 30.79 -61.74 -26.18
N ASP A 371 31.86 -62.51 -26.33
CA ASP A 371 32.87 -62.42 -27.38
C ASP A 371 32.24 -62.14 -28.74
N SER A 372 32.11 -60.86 -29.06
CA SER A 372 31.82 -60.38 -30.39
C SER A 372 32.99 -59.47 -30.68
N LYS A 373 33.91 -59.97 -31.50
CA LYS A 373 34.92 -59.19 -32.20
C LYS A 373 34.22 -58.10 -33.02
N LEU A 374 33.77 -57.04 -32.36
CA LEU A 374 33.37 -55.80 -32.99
C LEU A 374 34.68 -55.03 -33.19
N SER A 375 35.26 -55.28 -34.36
CA SER A 375 36.18 -54.37 -35.02
C SER A 375 35.64 -52.95 -34.88
N LEU A 376 36.32 -52.14 -34.07
CA LEU A 376 36.21 -50.69 -34.14
C LEU A 376 36.37 -50.30 -35.61
N PRO A 377 35.40 -49.62 -36.25
CA PRO A 377 35.69 -48.91 -37.47
C PRO A 377 36.69 -47.84 -37.05
N SER A 378 37.92 -47.97 -37.54
CA SER A 378 38.88 -46.88 -37.62
C SER A 378 38.16 -45.72 -38.31
N LEU A 379 37.66 -44.78 -37.50
CA LEU A 379 36.99 -43.59 -37.97
C LEU A 379 38.06 -42.66 -38.53
N ILE A 380 38.40 -42.93 -39.78
CA ILE A 380 38.45 -41.98 -40.90
C ILE A 380 38.79 -40.55 -40.46
N GLU A 381 40.02 -40.13 -40.80
CA GLU A 381 40.30 -38.78 -41.24
C GLU A 381 39.30 -38.37 -42.32
N SER A 382 38.28 -37.60 -41.96
CA SER A 382 37.46 -36.87 -42.93
C SER A 382 37.48 -35.40 -42.57
N LYS A 383 38.23 -34.66 -43.40
CA LYS A 383 37.85 -33.32 -43.82
C LYS A 383 36.41 -33.37 -44.37
N ASP A 384 35.73 -32.24 -44.26
CA ASP A 384 34.35 -31.97 -44.68
C ASP A 384 33.28 -32.25 -43.61
N ILE A 385 33.09 -31.21 -42.79
CA ILE A 385 31.90 -31.00 -41.98
C ILE A 385 30.78 -30.63 -42.94
N GLU A 386 30.07 -31.64 -43.45
CA GLU A 386 28.72 -31.43 -43.97
C GLU A 386 27.75 -31.21 -42.80
N ILE A 387 26.98 -30.14 -42.97
CA ILE A 387 25.97 -29.63 -42.05
C ILE A 387 24.92 -30.71 -41.81
N LEU A 388 24.91 -31.29 -40.61
CA LEU A 388 23.78 -32.10 -40.13
C LEU A 388 22.55 -31.20 -39.99
N HIS A 389 21.69 -31.26 -41.00
CA HIS A 389 20.36 -30.68 -40.97
C HIS A 389 19.52 -31.43 -39.93
N PHE A 390 19.31 -30.81 -38.77
CA PHE A 390 18.42 -31.34 -37.72
C PHE A 390 16.97 -31.29 -38.24
N GLN A 391 16.49 -32.40 -38.79
CA GLN A 391 15.08 -32.54 -39.17
C GLN A 391 14.28 -32.80 -37.89
N ALA A 392 13.61 -31.74 -37.41
CA ALA A 392 12.72 -31.83 -36.26
C ALA A 392 11.59 -32.83 -36.56
N SER A 393 11.56 -33.92 -35.80
CA SER A 393 10.44 -34.85 -35.80
C SER A 393 9.19 -34.15 -35.29
N LYS A 394 8.10 -34.27 -36.07
CA LYS A 394 6.76 -33.79 -35.69
C LYS A 394 6.34 -34.45 -34.38
N PRO A 395 5.85 -33.72 -33.37
CA PRO A 395 5.25 -34.33 -32.20
C PRO A 395 3.95 -35.02 -32.61
N SER A 396 3.96 -36.36 -32.50
CA SER A 396 2.78 -37.21 -32.56
C SER A 396 1.81 -36.87 -31.42
N GLY A 397 0.52 -37.02 -31.72
CA GLY A 397 -0.61 -36.46 -30.99
C GLY A 397 -0.63 -36.73 -29.49
N ILE A 398 -0.87 -35.65 -28.74
CA ILE A 398 -1.29 -35.70 -27.34
C ILE A 398 -2.71 -36.26 -27.33
N ARG A 399 -2.83 -37.51 -26.86
CA ARG A 399 -4.09 -38.12 -26.43
C ARG A 399 -4.72 -37.27 -25.33
N SER A 400 -5.74 -36.49 -25.70
CA SER A 400 -6.73 -35.94 -24.77
C SER A 400 -7.53 -37.11 -24.18
N GLY A 401 -7.52 -37.27 -22.86
CA GLY A 401 -8.28 -38.36 -22.24
C GLY A 401 -8.21 -38.50 -20.71
N ARG A 402 -7.83 -37.46 -19.95
CA ARG A 402 -7.81 -37.55 -18.47
C ARG A 402 -8.36 -36.33 -17.71
N HIS A 403 -9.05 -35.40 -18.36
CA HIS A 403 -9.61 -34.22 -17.68
C HIS A 403 -11.06 -34.39 -17.16
N SER A 404 -11.79 -35.45 -17.54
CA SER A 404 -13.24 -35.49 -17.22
C SER A 404 -13.57 -35.64 -15.72
N LYS A 405 -12.80 -36.40 -14.94
CA LYS A 405 -13.19 -36.68 -13.53
C LYS A 405 -12.97 -35.52 -12.56
N LEU A 406 -12.02 -34.63 -12.86
CA LEU A 406 -11.78 -33.46 -11.99
C LEU A 406 -12.80 -32.36 -12.29
N GLU A 407 -13.10 -32.12 -13.56
CA GLU A 407 -14.13 -31.15 -13.97
C GLU A 407 -15.52 -31.57 -13.51
N GLU A 408 -15.83 -32.87 -13.52
CA GLU A 408 -17.09 -33.40 -13.02
C GLU A 408 -17.24 -33.22 -11.49
N ARG A 409 -16.16 -33.39 -10.71
CA ARG A 409 -16.18 -33.08 -9.26
C ARG A 409 -16.31 -31.59 -8.97
N ILE A 410 -15.68 -30.74 -9.77
CA ILE A 410 -15.78 -29.28 -9.62
C ILE A 410 -17.20 -28.81 -9.98
N ALA A 411 -17.81 -29.38 -11.02
CA ALA A 411 -19.20 -29.11 -11.37
C ALA A 411 -20.16 -29.56 -10.25
N ALA A 412 -19.97 -30.76 -9.68
CA ALA A 412 -20.80 -31.25 -8.57
C ALA A 412 -20.77 -30.32 -7.34
N ILE A 413 -19.60 -29.76 -7.01
CA ILE A 413 -19.48 -28.81 -5.89
C ILE A 413 -20.17 -27.47 -6.20
N ARG A 414 -20.18 -27.03 -7.46
CA ARG A 414 -20.84 -25.77 -7.85
C ARG A 414 -22.37 -25.83 -7.79
N TYR A 415 -22.95 -27.02 -7.93
CA TYR A 415 -24.41 -27.21 -7.99
C TYR A 415 -25.01 -27.85 -6.73
N LEU A 416 -24.20 -28.17 -5.72
CA LEU A 416 -24.72 -28.55 -4.40
C LEU A 416 -25.25 -27.29 -3.72
N GLU A 417 -26.57 -27.15 -3.68
CA GLU A 417 -27.27 -26.15 -2.88
C GLU A 417 -26.78 -26.28 -1.42
N LEU A 418 -26.16 -25.21 -0.92
CA LEU A 418 -25.73 -25.14 0.47
C LEU A 418 -26.97 -25.36 1.36
N PRO A 419 -26.87 -26.19 2.41
CA PRO A 419 -28.00 -26.40 3.31
C PRO A 419 -28.47 -25.06 3.88
N PRO A 420 -29.78 -24.86 4.02
CA PRO A 420 -30.33 -23.63 4.57
C PRO A 420 -29.74 -23.41 5.96
N TRP A 421 -29.25 -22.19 6.21
CA TRP A 421 -28.75 -21.79 7.51
C TRP A 421 -29.83 -22.03 8.57
N PRO A 422 -29.48 -22.58 9.74
CA PRO A 422 -30.47 -22.80 10.79
C PRO A 422 -31.08 -21.44 11.20
N PRO A 423 -32.41 -21.37 11.38
CA PRO A 423 -33.06 -20.15 11.87
C PRO A 423 -32.53 -19.85 13.28
N ILE A 424 -32.10 -18.59 13.49
CA ILE A 424 -31.64 -18.11 14.79
C ILE A 424 -32.87 -17.72 15.58
N ASP A 425 -33.51 -18.70 16.21
CA ASP A 425 -34.52 -18.45 17.22
C ASP A 425 -33.90 -18.47 18.62
N SER A 426 -34.08 -17.36 19.33
CA SER A 426 -33.99 -17.22 20.80
C SER A 426 -32.62 -17.41 21.47
N ILE A 427 -31.77 -16.38 21.40
CA ILE A 427 -30.90 -16.02 22.54
C ILE A 427 -31.56 -14.82 23.22
N ALA A 428 -32.66 -15.09 23.93
CA ALA A 428 -33.35 -14.13 24.77
C ALA A 428 -33.58 -14.77 26.13
N THR A 429 -32.51 -14.85 26.93
CA THR A 429 -32.49 -14.80 28.41
C THR A 429 -31.11 -15.22 28.88
N CYS A 430 -30.26 -14.23 29.12
CA CYS A 430 -29.20 -14.22 30.14
C CYS A 430 -28.42 -12.93 29.95
N LEU A 431 -28.99 -11.83 30.43
CA LEU A 431 -28.33 -10.76 31.19
C LEU A 431 -29.36 -9.71 31.60
#